data_AF-A0A3D6AJ71-F1
#
_entry.id   AF-A0A3D6AJ71-F1
#
_cell.length_a   1.000
_cell.length_b   1.000
_cell.length_c   1.000
_cell.angle_alpha   90.00
_cell.angle_beta   90.00
_cell.angle_gamma   90.00
#
_symmetry.space_group_name_H-M   'P 1'
#
loop_
_entity.id
_entity.type
_entity.pdbx_description
1 polymer ?
#
loop_
_entity_poly.entity_id
_entity_poly.type
_entity_poly.pdbx_seq_one_letter_code
_entity_poly.pdbx_strand_id
1 'polypeptide(L)'
;MGGVKRLSVAVVVNYKREVGKDGKVAMKPLSPAEKAQITDLVKEAMGYNRDRGDTLNVVNSPFAGTDMSAELKLPPIWERPDAMLQLAQDYWRYPVALLLMMLVYFKMFKPIWRRIDEKLNPPPAPQAVEGADDNEVEDVVTIESRSYVSSLDRAKQLARDDPKLVANIVKTWVGTNE
;
A
#
# COMPACT_ATOMS: atom_id res chain seq x y z
N MET A 1 33.78 38.05 58.25
CA MET A 1 34.03 37.71 56.83
C MET A 1 34.02 36.18 56.71
N GLY A 2 33.13 35.63 55.90
CA GLY A 2 33.06 34.18 55.66
C GLY A 2 33.87 33.82 54.41
N GLY A 3 34.83 32.91 54.54
CA GLY A 3 35.63 32.37 53.44
C GLY A 3 35.43 30.88 53.28
N VAL A 4 35.76 30.34 52.11
CA VAL A 4 35.62 28.91 51.82
C VAL A 4 36.73 28.11 52.52
N LYS A 5 36.35 27.26 53.49
CA LYS A 5 37.31 26.48 54.30
C LYS A 5 37.92 25.30 53.52
N ARG A 6 37.13 24.57 52.73
CA ARG A 6 37.55 23.41 51.93
C ARG A 6 36.57 23.16 50.79
N LEU A 7 37.07 22.77 49.62
CA LEU A 7 36.29 22.31 48.47
C LEU A 7 36.57 20.84 48.16
N SER A 8 35.51 20.10 47.86
CA SER A 8 35.58 18.71 47.41
C SER A 8 34.74 18.58 46.15
N VAL A 9 35.39 18.28 45.03
CA VAL A 9 34.76 18.23 43.72
C VAL A 9 34.96 16.84 43.12
N ALA A 10 33.88 16.25 42.63
CA ALA A 10 33.91 15.02 41.86
C ALA A 10 33.31 15.30 40.48
N VAL A 11 34.05 14.98 39.43
CA VAL A 11 33.62 15.17 38.04
C VAL A 11 33.55 13.81 37.38
N VAL A 12 32.39 13.46 36.85
CA VAL A 12 32.23 12.25 36.03
C VAL A 12 32.10 12.69 34.58
N VAL A 13 32.94 12.12 33.72
CA VAL A 13 32.95 12.41 32.28
C VAL A 13 32.46 11.17 31.54
N ASN A 14 31.60 11.36 30.55
CA ASN A 14 31.10 10.28 29.72
C ASN A 14 32.14 9.90 28.65
N TYR A 15 31.99 8.68 28.11
CA TYR A 15 32.79 8.20 26.99
C TYR A 15 32.50 9.04 25.74
N LYS A 16 33.53 9.20 24.89
CA LYS A 16 33.39 9.91 23.62
C LYS A 16 32.75 8.99 22.58
N ARG A 17 31.85 9.55 21.78
CA ARG A 17 31.22 8.87 20.64
C ARG A 17 32.17 8.92 19.46
N GLU A 18 32.70 7.78 19.03
CA GLU A 18 33.40 7.64 17.75
C GLU A 18 32.50 6.87 16.78
N VAL A 19 32.23 7.45 15.61
CA VAL A 19 31.49 6.76 14.54
C VAL A 19 32.50 5.96 13.73
N GLY A 20 32.39 4.63 13.80
CA GLY A 20 33.19 3.73 12.98
C GLY A 20 32.83 3.86 11.50
N LYS A 21 33.72 3.39 10.62
CA LYS A 21 33.53 3.40 9.16
C LYS A 21 32.25 2.68 8.70
N ASP A 22 31.72 1.80 9.55
CA ASP A 22 30.53 0.98 9.31
C ASP A 22 29.23 1.67 9.77
N GLY A 23 29.29 2.96 10.15
CA GLY A 23 28.17 3.72 10.71
C GLY A 23 27.78 3.28 12.13
N LYS A 24 28.51 2.35 12.74
CA LYS A 24 28.31 1.92 14.14
C LYS A 24 28.92 2.97 15.07
N VAL A 25 28.12 3.48 15.99
CA VAL A 25 28.59 4.39 17.04
C VAL A 25 29.18 3.56 18.16
N ALA A 26 30.48 3.75 18.44
CA ALA A 26 31.16 3.12 19.55
C ALA A 26 31.46 4.15 20.65
N MET A 27 31.21 3.77 21.90
CA MET A 27 31.57 4.57 23.08
C MET A 27 33.00 4.23 23.48
N LYS A 28 33.92 5.19 23.34
CA LYS A 28 35.33 5.00 23.66
C LYS A 28 35.72 5.78 24.91
N PRO A 29 36.53 5.18 25.81
CA PRO A 29 37.04 5.90 26.97
C PRO A 29 37.96 7.05 26.54
N LEU A 30 37.99 8.12 27.35
CA LEU A 30 38.93 9.23 27.19
C LEU A 30 40.36 8.74 27.39
N SER A 31 41.27 9.27 26.55
CA SER A 31 42.70 9.04 26.67
C SER A 31 43.24 9.63 27.99
N PRO A 32 44.40 9.15 28.48
CA PRO A 32 45.04 9.72 29.66
C PRO A 32 45.34 11.22 29.53
N ALA A 33 45.71 11.68 28.32
CA ALA A 33 46.01 13.08 28.06
C ALA A 33 44.77 13.98 28.18
N GLU A 34 43.63 13.56 27.58
CA GLU A 34 42.35 14.28 27.71
C GLU A 34 41.89 14.35 29.17
N LYS A 35 42.06 13.27 29.94
CA LYS A 35 41.72 13.27 31.38
C LYS A 35 42.58 14.24 32.19
N ALA A 36 43.87 14.35 31.88
CA ALA A 36 44.77 15.31 32.54
C ALA A 36 44.34 16.75 32.24
N GLN A 37 44.08 17.06 30.96
CA GLN A 37 43.62 18.39 30.54
C GLN A 37 42.32 18.79 31.23
N ILE A 38 41.34 17.88 31.32
CA ILE A 38 40.09 18.14 32.04
C ILE A 38 40.36 18.38 33.53
N THR A 39 41.24 17.59 34.14
CA THR A 39 41.59 17.74 35.55
C THR A 39 42.20 19.12 35.84
N ASP A 40 43.09 19.59 34.97
CA ASP A 40 43.74 20.88 35.14
C ASP A 40 42.78 22.05 34.90
N LEU A 41 41.93 21.97 33.87
CA LEU A 41 40.88 22.96 33.62
C LEU A 41 39.92 23.08 34.82
N VAL A 42 39.54 21.95 35.42
CA VAL A 42 38.68 21.94 36.61
C VAL A 42 39.38 22.56 37.82
N LYS A 43 40.68 22.27 38.03
CA LYS A 43 41.46 22.89 39.11
C LYS A 43 41.54 24.41 38.97
N GLU A 44 41.79 24.91 37.76
CA GLU A 44 41.84 26.33 37.47
C GLU A 44 40.47 26.99 37.71
N ALA A 45 39.40 26.40 37.16
CA ALA A 45 38.05 26.93 37.27
C ALA A 45 37.56 27.02 38.72
N MET A 46 37.95 26.08 39.59
CA MET A 46 37.54 26.08 41.00
C MET A 46 38.50 26.85 41.92
N GLY A 47 39.64 27.33 41.41
CA GLY A 47 40.68 27.94 42.25
C GLY A 47 41.28 26.96 43.25
N TYR A 48 41.62 25.75 42.79
CA TYR A 48 42.13 24.67 43.63
C TYR A 48 43.28 25.13 44.53
N ASN A 49 43.12 24.94 45.84
CA ASN A 49 44.12 25.30 46.82
C ASN A 49 44.44 24.11 47.74
N ARG A 50 45.69 23.62 47.66
CA ARG A 50 46.16 22.49 48.46
C ARG A 50 46.24 22.82 49.95
N ASP A 51 46.57 24.06 50.30
CA ASP A 51 46.67 24.52 51.70
C ASP A 51 45.29 24.66 52.37
N ARG A 52 44.25 24.90 51.57
CA ARG A 52 42.84 24.80 52.01
C ARG A 52 42.34 23.34 52.13
N GLY A 53 43.15 22.36 51.74
CA GLY A 53 42.78 20.95 51.76
C GLY A 53 41.79 20.55 50.68
N ASP A 54 41.80 21.24 49.53
CA ASP A 54 40.89 20.94 48.42
C ASP A 54 41.17 19.56 47.81
N THR A 55 40.12 18.94 47.31
CA THR A 55 40.18 17.59 46.71
C THR A 55 39.41 17.57 45.40
N LEU A 56 39.99 16.93 44.37
CA LEU A 56 39.39 16.73 43.06
C LEU A 56 39.52 15.27 42.64
N ASN A 57 38.43 14.65 42.21
CA ASN A 57 38.43 13.34 41.59
C ASN A 57 37.71 13.38 40.24
N VAL A 58 38.37 12.90 39.18
CA VAL A 58 37.79 12.84 37.83
C VAL A 58 37.69 11.39 37.40
N VAL A 59 36.47 10.92 37.16
CA VAL A 59 36.18 9.55 36.74
C VAL A 59 35.60 9.55 35.34
N ASN A 60 36.12 8.68 34.49
CA ASN A 60 35.55 8.46 33.17
C ASN A 60 34.71 7.20 33.18
N SER A 61 33.38 7.33 33.10
CA SER A 61 32.43 6.23 33.16
C SER A 61 31.36 6.39 32.09
N PRO A 62 30.88 5.30 31.47
CA PRO A 62 29.74 5.38 30.57
C PRO A 62 28.50 5.84 31.34
N PHE A 63 27.77 6.79 30.78
CA PHE A 63 26.49 7.25 31.33
C PHE A 63 25.36 6.36 30.84
N ALA A 64 24.44 6.00 31.75
CA ALA A 64 23.22 5.32 31.36
C ALA A 64 22.38 6.23 30.46
N GLY A 65 22.03 5.77 29.26
CA GLY A 65 21.09 6.46 28.38
C GLY A 65 21.68 7.34 27.28
N THR A 66 23.01 7.43 27.10
CA THR A 66 23.57 8.18 25.94
C THR A 66 23.41 7.46 24.59
N ASP A 67 22.89 6.24 24.61
CA ASP A 67 22.45 5.50 23.42
C ASP A 67 21.03 5.89 22.97
N MET A 68 20.29 6.70 23.75
CA MET A 68 18.96 7.19 23.35
C MET A 68 19.00 8.01 22.05
N SER A 69 20.17 8.50 21.62
CA SER A 69 20.33 9.17 20.32
C SER A 69 20.87 8.27 19.20
N ALA A 70 21.30 7.04 19.50
CA ALA A 70 21.72 6.08 18.46
C ALA A 70 20.56 5.17 17.99
N GLU A 71 19.47 5.11 18.74
CA GLU A 71 18.47 4.04 18.54
C GLU A 71 17.03 4.55 18.66
N LEU A 72 16.69 5.53 17.83
CA LEU A 72 15.38 5.53 17.17
C LEU A 72 15.52 5.04 15.73
N LYS A 73 16.40 4.06 15.48
CA LYS A 73 16.03 3.03 14.51
C LYS A 73 14.93 2.23 15.20
N LEU A 74 13.69 2.73 15.16
CA LEU A 74 12.57 1.86 15.51
C LEU A 74 12.73 0.64 14.60
N PRO A 75 12.90 -0.59 15.15
CA PRO A 75 12.77 -1.78 14.35
C PRO A 75 11.48 -1.65 13.54
N PRO A 76 11.53 -1.99 12.25
CA PRO A 76 10.40 -1.81 11.38
C PRO A 76 9.15 -2.47 11.94
N ILE A 77 7.98 -1.96 11.57
CA ILE A 77 6.70 -2.28 12.23
C ILE A 77 6.40 -3.79 12.24
N TRP A 78 6.99 -4.57 11.31
CA TRP A 78 6.87 -6.03 11.25
C TRP A 78 7.63 -6.81 12.35
N GLU A 79 8.66 -6.23 12.97
CA GLU A 79 9.47 -6.86 14.03
C GLU A 79 8.89 -6.65 15.44
N ARG A 80 7.84 -5.82 15.57
CA ARG A 80 7.19 -5.52 16.85
C ARG A 80 5.85 -6.26 16.95
N PRO A 81 5.78 -7.43 17.62
CA PRO A 81 4.53 -8.17 17.74
C PRO A 81 3.44 -7.35 18.43
N ASP A 82 3.81 -6.54 19.43
CA ASP A 82 2.87 -5.70 20.20
C ASP A 82 2.28 -4.57 19.35
N ALA A 83 3.10 -3.93 18.52
CA ALA A 83 2.65 -2.87 17.62
C ALA A 83 1.83 -3.42 16.46
N MET A 84 2.19 -4.61 15.95
CA MET A 84 1.42 -5.29 14.91
C MET A 84 0.06 -5.75 15.42
N LEU A 85 -0.05 -6.18 16.68
CA LEU A 85 -1.32 -6.58 17.28
C LEU A 85 -2.27 -5.39 17.46
N GLN A 86 -1.76 -4.23 17.88
CA GLN A 86 -2.53 -2.99 17.96
C GLN A 86 -3.00 -2.54 16.57
N LEU A 87 -2.11 -2.54 15.58
CA LEU A 87 -2.47 -2.23 14.20
C LEU A 87 -3.50 -3.22 13.63
N ALA A 88 -3.35 -4.51 13.91
CA ALA A 88 -4.32 -5.52 13.50
C ALA A 88 -5.72 -5.24 14.10
N GLN A 89 -5.79 -4.83 15.38
CA GLN A 89 -7.05 -4.47 16.04
C GLN A 89 -7.70 -3.21 15.46
N ASP A 90 -6.93 -2.24 14.97
CA ASP A 90 -7.51 -1.03 14.34
C ASP A 90 -8.00 -1.29 12.91
N TYR A 91 -7.33 -2.21 12.21
CA TYR A 91 -7.52 -2.45 10.79
C TYR A 91 -8.30 -3.71 10.44
N TRP A 92 -8.65 -4.60 11.38
CA TRP A 92 -9.37 -5.86 11.08
C TRP A 92 -10.71 -5.67 10.37
N ARG A 93 -11.37 -4.53 10.55
CA ARG A 93 -12.65 -4.20 9.89
C ARG A 93 -12.53 -4.07 8.38
N TYR A 94 -11.38 -3.63 7.86
CA TYR A 94 -11.18 -3.42 6.42
C TYR A 94 -11.12 -4.72 5.61
N PRO A 95 -10.31 -5.75 5.97
CA PRO A 95 -10.34 -7.03 5.27
C PRO A 95 -11.69 -7.73 5.42
N VAL A 96 -12.38 -7.60 6.56
CA VAL A 96 -13.73 -8.15 6.74
C VAL A 96 -14.74 -7.46 5.81
N ALA A 97 -14.71 -6.12 5.73
CA ALA A 97 -15.57 -5.37 4.82
C ALA A 97 -15.26 -5.70 3.35
N LEU A 98 -13.98 -5.80 2.99
CA LEU A 98 -13.54 -6.20 1.65
C LEU A 98 -14.05 -7.61 1.30
N LEU A 99 -13.96 -8.56 2.23
CA LEU A 99 -14.42 -9.93 2.04
C LEU A 99 -15.94 -10.01 1.90
N LEU A 100 -16.70 -9.26 2.72
CA LEU A 100 -18.15 -9.15 2.57
C LEU A 100 -18.54 -8.53 1.22
N MET A 101 -17.87 -7.45 0.82
CA MET A 101 -18.12 -6.80 -0.47
C MET A 101 -17.78 -7.71 -1.66
N MET A 102 -16.69 -8.47 -1.55
CA MET A 102 -16.33 -9.50 -2.52
C MET A 102 -17.41 -10.60 -2.57
N LEU A 103 -17.92 -11.06 -1.43
CA LEU A 103 -18.97 -12.08 -1.38
C LEU A 103 -20.26 -11.58 -2.06
N VAL A 104 -20.69 -10.34 -1.79
CA VAL A 104 -21.84 -9.72 -2.46
C VAL A 104 -21.59 -9.58 -3.97
N TYR A 105 -20.39 -9.14 -4.37
CA TYR A 105 -20.02 -9.06 -5.78
C TYR A 105 -20.11 -10.42 -6.50
N PHE A 106 -19.51 -11.46 -5.92
CA PHE A 106 -19.53 -12.80 -6.51
C PHE A 106 -20.92 -13.45 -6.49
N LYS A 107 -21.71 -13.21 -5.43
CA LYS A 107 -23.03 -13.85 -5.26
C LYS A 107 -24.16 -13.12 -5.97
N MET A 108 -24.12 -11.80 -6.06
CA MET A 108 -25.21 -10.98 -6.61
C MET A 108 -24.85 -10.39 -7.97
N PHE A 109 -23.71 -9.70 -8.07
CA PHE A 109 -23.33 -9.05 -9.33
C PHE A 109 -23.01 -10.10 -10.40
N LYS A 110 -22.06 -11.01 -10.16
CA LYS A 110 -21.63 -12.01 -11.17
C LYS A 110 -22.76 -12.79 -11.85
N PRO A 111 -23.80 -13.33 -11.16
CA PRO A 111 -24.89 -14.01 -11.84
C PRO A 111 -25.84 -13.08 -12.59
N ILE A 112 -26.02 -11.83 -12.15
CA ILE A 112 -26.86 -10.85 -12.87
C ILE A 112 -26.18 -10.44 -14.18
N TRP A 113 -24.88 -10.15 -14.16
CA TRP A 113 -24.12 -9.88 -15.39
C TRP A 113 -24.14 -11.06 -16.35
N ARG A 114 -23.97 -12.29 -15.86
CA ARG A 114 -24.11 -13.50 -16.71
C ARG A 114 -25.48 -13.61 -17.39
N ARG A 115 -26.56 -13.27 -16.69
CA ARG A 115 -27.92 -13.28 -17.26
C ARG A 115 -28.17 -12.16 -18.27
N ILE A 116 -27.45 -11.05 -18.15
CA ILE A 116 -27.51 -9.94 -19.11
C ILE A 116 -26.69 -10.29 -20.35
N ASP A 117 -25.46 -10.79 -20.16
CA ASP A 117 -24.61 -11.28 -21.25
C ASP A 117 -25.29 -12.41 -22.02
N GLU A 118 -25.93 -13.37 -21.36
CA GLU A 118 -26.66 -14.46 -22.02
C GLU A 118 -27.88 -13.98 -22.83
N LYS A 119 -28.46 -12.83 -22.48
CA LYS A 119 -29.56 -12.20 -23.24
C LYS A 119 -29.07 -11.31 -24.39
N LEU A 120 -27.90 -10.70 -24.24
CA LEU A 120 -27.30 -9.82 -25.25
C LEU A 120 -26.45 -10.62 -26.26
N ASN A 121 -25.89 -11.74 -25.82
CA ASN A 121 -25.11 -12.71 -26.59
C ASN A 121 -25.56 -14.11 -26.15
N PRO A 122 -26.64 -14.67 -26.75
CA PRO A 122 -26.98 -16.06 -26.51
C PRO A 122 -25.76 -16.93 -26.90
N PRO A 123 -25.35 -17.88 -26.04
CA PRO A 123 -24.27 -18.78 -26.40
C PRO A 123 -24.64 -19.48 -27.71
N PRO A 124 -23.71 -19.59 -28.69
CA PRO A 124 -23.95 -20.49 -29.81
C PRO A 124 -24.26 -21.86 -29.22
N ALA A 125 -25.38 -22.45 -29.64
CA ALA A 125 -25.78 -23.78 -29.18
C ALA A 125 -24.58 -24.73 -29.31
N PRO A 126 -24.34 -25.63 -28.33
CA PRO A 126 -23.19 -26.50 -28.38
C PRO A 126 -23.25 -27.31 -29.67
N GLN A 127 -22.38 -26.97 -30.62
CA GLN A 127 -21.90 -27.94 -31.59
C GLN A 127 -21.26 -29.03 -30.74
N ALA A 128 -21.97 -30.15 -30.63
CA ALA A 128 -21.35 -31.40 -30.24
C ALA A 128 -20.19 -31.58 -31.22
N VAL A 129 -18.97 -31.52 -30.70
CA VAL A 129 -17.78 -31.94 -31.44
C VAL A 129 -17.83 -33.46 -31.54
N GLU A 130 -18.62 -33.94 -32.49
CA GLU A 130 -18.40 -35.24 -33.13
C GLU A 130 -17.78 -34.96 -34.50
N GLY A 131 -16.54 -35.42 -34.65
CA GLY A 131 -15.98 -35.92 -35.90
C GLY A 131 -15.99 -35.00 -37.11
N ALA A 132 -14.80 -34.62 -37.55
CA ALA A 132 -14.55 -34.12 -38.89
C ALA A 132 -15.24 -34.97 -39.98
N ASP A 133 -16.08 -34.34 -40.83
CA ASP A 133 -16.03 -34.44 -42.30
C ASP A 133 -17.12 -33.57 -42.97
N ASP A 134 -16.73 -32.85 -44.03
CA ASP A 134 -17.50 -32.22 -45.11
C ASP A 134 -19.03 -32.01 -44.93
N ASN A 135 -19.49 -30.80 -44.52
CA ASN A 135 -20.86 -30.30 -44.79
C ASN A 135 -21.07 -28.79 -44.45
N GLU A 136 -20.12 -27.91 -44.77
CA GLU A 136 -20.25 -26.46 -44.46
C GLU A 136 -21.14 -25.67 -45.44
N VAL A 137 -21.62 -26.25 -46.55
CA VAL A 137 -22.31 -25.49 -47.61
C VAL A 137 -23.85 -25.50 -47.45
N GLU A 138 -24.43 -26.48 -46.75
CA GLU A 138 -25.90 -26.58 -46.58
C GLU A 138 -26.46 -25.73 -45.42
N ASP A 139 -25.66 -25.47 -44.38
CA ASP A 139 -26.15 -24.78 -43.18
C ASP A 139 -26.27 -23.26 -43.37
N VAL A 140 -25.41 -22.66 -44.21
CA VAL A 140 -25.46 -21.23 -44.54
C VAL A 140 -26.74 -20.87 -45.32
N VAL A 141 -27.12 -21.70 -46.30
CA VAL A 141 -28.32 -21.49 -47.14
C VAL A 141 -29.61 -21.61 -46.32
N THR A 142 -29.61 -22.47 -45.29
CA THR A 142 -30.77 -22.69 -44.42
C THR A 142 -30.96 -21.56 -43.41
N ILE A 143 -29.87 -20.94 -42.94
CA ILE A 143 -29.92 -19.78 -42.03
C ILE A 143 -30.38 -18.52 -42.76
N GLU A 144 -29.90 -18.26 -43.98
CA GLU A 144 -30.34 -17.11 -44.78
C GLU A 144 -31.81 -17.19 -45.20
N SER A 145 -32.28 -18.37 -45.60
CA SER A 145 -33.70 -18.55 -45.97
C SER A 145 -34.64 -18.30 -44.79
N ARG A 146 -34.27 -18.75 -43.59
CA ARG A 146 -35.08 -18.54 -42.37
C ARG A 146 -35.09 -17.07 -41.92
N SER A 147 -33.97 -16.37 -42.06
CA SER A 147 -33.89 -14.93 -41.74
C SER A 147 -34.64 -14.07 -42.76
N TYR A 148 -34.62 -14.45 -44.04
CA TYR A 148 -35.39 -13.81 -45.10
C TYR A 148 -36.90 -13.96 -44.90
N VAL A 149 -37.38 -15.18 -44.60
CA VAL A 149 -38.80 -15.43 -44.31
C VAL A 149 -39.27 -14.63 -43.08
N SER A 150 -38.48 -14.59 -42.00
CA SER A 150 -38.80 -13.78 -40.82
C SER A 150 -38.84 -12.28 -41.12
N SER A 151 -38.01 -11.80 -42.04
CA SER A 151 -37.97 -10.39 -42.45
C SER A 151 -39.18 -10.01 -43.31
N LEU A 152 -39.66 -10.91 -44.17
CA LEU A 152 -40.88 -10.73 -44.96
C LEU A 152 -42.13 -10.65 -44.07
N ASP A 153 -42.22 -11.49 -43.03
CA ASP A 153 -43.38 -11.47 -42.13
C ASP A 153 -43.45 -10.19 -41.29
N ARG A 154 -42.29 -9.67 -40.84
CA ARG A 154 -42.21 -8.36 -40.18
C ARG A 154 -42.59 -7.20 -41.10
N ALA A 155 -42.13 -7.23 -42.36
CA ALA A 155 -42.49 -6.22 -43.34
C ALA A 155 -44.00 -6.22 -43.64
N LYS A 156 -44.62 -7.41 -43.75
CA LYS A 156 -46.08 -7.55 -43.91
C LYS A 156 -46.86 -7.03 -42.71
N GLN A 157 -46.38 -7.28 -41.48
CA GLN A 157 -47.00 -6.74 -40.27
C GLN A 157 -46.92 -5.22 -40.21
N LEU A 158 -45.75 -4.65 -40.47
CA LEU A 158 -45.56 -3.20 -40.47
C LEU A 158 -46.44 -2.50 -41.51
N ALA A 159 -46.65 -3.13 -42.68
CA ALA A 159 -47.56 -2.62 -43.70
C ALA A 159 -49.05 -2.67 -43.31
N ARG A 160 -49.44 -3.60 -42.43
CA ARG A 160 -50.81 -3.67 -41.89
C ARG A 160 -51.02 -2.66 -40.77
N ASP A 161 -50.03 -2.50 -39.90
CA ASP A 161 -50.14 -1.65 -38.72
C ASP A 161 -50.05 -0.16 -39.09
N ASP A 162 -49.22 0.20 -40.08
CA ASP A 162 -49.00 1.60 -40.44
C ASP A 162 -48.90 1.84 -41.97
N PRO A 163 -50.05 1.79 -42.69
CA PRO A 163 -50.06 1.85 -44.16
C PRO A 163 -49.58 3.18 -44.73
N LYS A 164 -49.72 4.28 -43.98
CA LYS A 164 -49.27 5.62 -44.41
C LYS A 164 -47.74 5.72 -44.45
N LEU A 165 -47.06 5.06 -43.52
CA LEU A 165 -45.61 5.08 -43.41
C LEU A 165 -44.97 4.29 -44.57
N VAL A 166 -45.55 3.13 -44.90
CA VAL A 166 -45.12 2.32 -46.06
C VAL A 166 -45.37 3.05 -47.38
N ALA A 167 -46.52 3.73 -47.54
CA ALA A 167 -46.81 4.50 -48.75
C ALA A 167 -45.81 5.63 -49.01
N ASN A 168 -45.33 6.30 -47.96
CA ASN A 168 -44.29 7.33 -48.09
C ASN A 168 -42.96 6.74 -48.56
N ILE A 169 -42.59 5.55 -48.07
CA ILE A 169 -41.35 4.86 -48.49
C ILE A 169 -41.49 4.40 -49.95
N VAL A 170 -42.60 3.80 -50.35
CA VAL A 170 -42.78 3.41 -51.76
C VAL A 170 -42.79 4.65 -52.67
N LYS A 171 -43.38 5.76 -52.22
CA LYS A 171 -43.38 7.03 -52.95
C LYS A 171 -41.97 7.61 -53.12
N THR A 172 -41.09 7.51 -52.13
CA THR A 172 -39.70 7.97 -52.27
C THR A 172 -38.91 7.12 -53.25
N TRP A 173 -39.13 5.81 -53.29
CA TRP A 173 -38.46 4.93 -54.24
C TRP A 173 -38.95 5.10 -55.67
N VAL A 174 -40.27 5.25 -55.86
CA VAL A 174 -40.86 5.49 -57.19
C VAL A 174 -40.54 6.90 -57.70
N GLY A 175 -40.53 7.91 -56.83
CA GLY A 175 -40.23 9.30 -57.19
C GLY A 175 -38.74 9.60 -57.41
N THR A 176 -37.85 8.62 -57.23
CA THR A 176 -36.40 8.79 -57.44
C THR A 176 -35.96 8.35 -58.86
N ASN A 177 -36.87 7.80 -59.67
CA ASN A 177 -36.59 7.33 -61.04
C ASN A 177 -37.19 8.22 -62.14
N GLU A 178 -37.33 9.52 -61.88
CA GLU A 178 -37.62 10.54 -62.90
C GLU A 178 -36.63 11.71 -62.81
#